data_AF-A0A8H3CR92-F1
#
_entry.id   AF-A0A8H3CR92-F1
#
_cell.length_a   1.000
_cell.length_b   1.000
_cell.length_c   1.000
_cell.angle_alpha   90.00
_cell.angle_beta   90.00
_cell.angle_gamma   90.00
#
_symmetry.space_group_name_H-M   'P 1'
#
loop_
_entity.id
_entity.type
_entity.pdbx_description
1 polymer ?
#
loop_
_entity_poly.entity_id
_entity_poly.type
_entity_poly.pdbx_seq_one_letter_code
_entity_poly.pdbx_strand_id
1 'polypeptide(L)'
;MRLLKTAAQAPYNWTISIVQSSGMGKSRMVEEAGNSVFTIPLNLCEDMKQGKKPYPPPDRNMRQFFLECQGKTNLQQQIEYAVFLGVLFTRVSKLVKAQFPELTKEKLPCAWADYLKEGQTVTEVGSNRRTLYDNIIQDVKDKIARKPQTLEDVKESLEKSCKGFLGLTLDHRTRQEDACKIDYFRSWSQGETGGLC
;
A
#
# COMPACT_ATOMS: atom_id res chain seq x y z
N MET A 1 -0.66 -30.85 22.30
CA MET A 1 -1.10 -30.87 20.89
C MET A 1 -1.01 -29.44 20.35
N ARG A 2 0.05 -29.11 19.61
CA ARG A 2 0.23 -27.78 19.00
C ARG A 2 -0.65 -27.70 17.75
N LEU A 3 -1.64 -26.82 17.76
CA LEU A 3 -2.34 -26.39 16.55
C LEU A 3 -1.32 -25.72 15.63
N LEU A 4 -0.87 -26.44 14.59
CA LEU A 4 -0.13 -25.83 13.49
C LEU A 4 -1.10 -24.87 12.81
N LYS A 5 -0.90 -23.57 13.01
CA LYS A 5 -1.54 -22.54 12.16
C LYS A 5 -1.14 -22.87 10.72
N THR A 6 -2.11 -23.24 9.90
CA THR A 6 -1.92 -23.47 8.47
C THR A 6 -1.28 -22.24 7.84
N ALA A 7 -0.43 -22.42 6.82
CA ALA A 7 0.26 -21.32 6.12
C ALA A 7 -0.69 -20.21 5.64
N ALA A 8 -1.97 -20.55 5.39
CA ALA A 8 -3.06 -19.61 5.10
C ALA A 8 -3.34 -18.55 6.19
N GLN A 9 -2.92 -18.80 7.44
CA GLN A 9 -3.08 -17.88 8.58
C GLN A 9 -1.82 -17.05 8.86
N ALA A 10 -0.76 -17.19 8.06
CA ALA A 10 0.44 -16.39 8.19
C ALA A 10 0.30 -15.06 7.41
N PRO A 11 0.65 -13.90 8.00
CA PRO A 11 0.56 -12.59 7.33
C PRO A 11 1.34 -12.51 6.01
N TYR A 12 2.40 -13.32 5.89
CA TYR A 12 3.27 -13.39 4.72
C TYR A 12 2.59 -13.96 3.45
N ASN A 13 1.39 -14.53 3.58
CA ASN A 13 0.73 -15.22 2.46
C ASN A 13 -0.08 -14.30 1.53
N TRP A 14 -0.12 -12.99 1.81
CA TRP A 14 -0.94 -12.00 1.10
C TRP A 14 -0.08 -10.90 0.45
N THR A 15 1.20 -11.20 0.20
CA THR A 15 2.12 -10.28 -0.48
C THR A 15 2.50 -10.86 -1.83
N ILE A 16 2.31 -10.10 -2.90
CA ILE A 16 2.71 -10.47 -4.26
C ILE A 16 3.82 -9.54 -4.71
N SER A 17 5.00 -10.08 -4.96
CA SER A 17 6.11 -9.35 -5.56
C SER A 17 6.03 -9.44 -7.08
N ILE A 18 5.76 -8.32 -7.75
CA ILE A 18 5.73 -8.24 -9.21
C ILE A 18 7.08 -7.71 -9.70
N VAL A 19 7.99 -8.62 -10.05
CA VAL A 19 9.34 -8.27 -10.54
C VAL A 19 9.39 -8.47 -12.05
N GLN A 20 9.44 -7.37 -12.82
CA GLN A 20 9.60 -7.37 -14.28
C GLN A 20 10.50 -6.21 -14.70
N SER A 21 11.01 -6.22 -15.93
CA SER A 21 11.77 -5.10 -16.50
C SER A 21 10.96 -3.78 -16.51
N SER A 22 11.67 -2.65 -16.45
CA SER A 22 11.04 -1.32 -16.46
C SER A 22 10.22 -1.11 -17.74
N GLY A 23 9.04 -0.48 -17.62
CA GLY A 23 8.17 -0.17 -18.76
C GLY A 23 7.17 -1.26 -19.17
N MET A 24 7.18 -2.46 -18.58
CA MET A 24 6.31 -3.58 -18.96
C MET A 24 4.88 -3.51 -18.37
N GLY A 25 4.37 -2.33 -18.04
CA GLY A 25 2.97 -2.18 -17.61
C GLY A 25 2.64 -2.62 -16.18
N LYS A 26 3.62 -2.96 -15.33
CA LYS A 26 3.38 -3.32 -13.90
C LYS A 26 2.51 -2.30 -13.16
N SER A 27 2.89 -1.03 -13.23
CA SER A 27 2.14 0.05 -12.57
C SER A 27 0.73 0.19 -13.13
N ARG A 28 0.56 -0.09 -14.44
CA ARG A 28 -0.76 -0.08 -15.07
C ARG A 28 -1.62 -1.25 -14.60
N MET A 29 -1.04 -2.44 -14.46
CA MET A 29 -1.75 -3.59 -13.92
C MET A 29 -2.25 -3.34 -12.49
N VAL A 30 -1.40 -2.78 -11.62
CA VAL A 30 -1.80 -2.42 -10.25
C VAL A 30 -2.89 -1.34 -10.25
N GLU A 31 -2.78 -0.36 -11.16
CA GLU A 31 -3.79 0.69 -11.33
C GLU A 31 -5.15 0.12 -11.75
N GLU A 32 -5.19 -0.79 -12.74
CA GLU A 32 -6.42 -1.42 -13.20
C GLU A 32 -7.02 -2.35 -12.15
N ALA A 33 -6.18 -3.12 -11.44
CA ALA A 33 -6.63 -3.95 -10.33
C ALA A 33 -7.28 -3.10 -9.21
N GLY A 34 -6.79 -1.88 -9.01
CA GLY A 34 -7.36 -0.92 -8.05
C GLY A 34 -8.80 -0.48 -8.36
N ASN A 35 -9.24 -0.61 -9.62
CA ASN A 35 -10.63 -0.33 -10.00
C ASN A 35 -11.60 -1.45 -9.58
N SER A 36 -11.08 -2.67 -9.37
CA SER A 36 -11.87 -3.86 -9.01
C SER A 36 -11.74 -4.25 -7.53
N VAL A 37 -10.61 -3.95 -6.90
CA VAL A 37 -10.32 -4.27 -5.50
C VAL A 37 -9.88 -2.99 -4.78
N PHE A 38 -10.47 -2.73 -3.61
CA PHE A 38 -10.14 -1.55 -2.83
C PHE A 38 -8.63 -1.51 -2.54
N THR A 39 -7.94 -0.49 -3.07
CA THR A 39 -6.49 -0.42 -3.08
C THR A 39 -6.00 0.93 -2.56
N ILE A 40 -5.00 0.93 -1.69
CA ILE A 40 -4.28 2.14 -1.27
C ILE A 40 -2.93 2.16 -2.03
N PRO A 41 -2.80 2.95 -3.12
CA PRO A 41 -1.61 2.90 -3.97
C PRO A 41 -0.45 3.70 -3.37
N LEU A 42 0.66 3.06 -3.02
CA LEU A 42 1.89 3.72 -2.59
C LEU A 42 2.98 3.56 -3.65
N ASN A 43 3.50 4.68 -4.17
CA ASN A 43 4.59 4.73 -5.10
C ASN A 43 5.81 5.41 -4.47
N LEU A 44 6.78 4.60 -4.04
CA LEU A 44 7.99 5.07 -3.36
C LEU A 44 9.19 5.27 -4.32
N CYS A 45 8.95 5.27 -5.64
CA CYS A 45 10.00 5.50 -6.63
C CYS A 45 10.69 6.85 -6.45
N GLU A 46 11.97 6.92 -6.80
CA GLU A 46 12.71 8.18 -6.89
C GLU A 46 12.31 8.95 -8.15
N ASP A 47 12.41 10.28 -8.09
CA ASP A 47 12.36 11.11 -9.29
C ASP A 47 13.55 10.75 -10.20
N MET A 48 13.25 10.32 -11.43
CA MET A 48 14.26 9.85 -12.38
C MET A 48 15.00 11.05 -13.01
N LYS A 49 16.34 11.05 -12.95
CA LYS A 49 17.19 12.19 -13.36
C LYS A 49 17.29 12.43 -14.88
N GLN A 50 16.81 11.52 -15.73
CA GLN A 50 17.12 11.48 -17.18
C GLN A 50 15.86 11.49 -18.08
N GLY A 51 14.96 12.45 -17.88
CA GLY A 51 13.82 12.69 -18.79
C GLY A 51 12.71 11.63 -18.78
N LYS A 52 12.93 10.45 -18.19
CA LYS A 52 11.88 9.46 -17.90
C LYS A 52 11.15 9.89 -16.64
N LYS A 53 9.82 9.96 -16.67
CA LYS A 53 9.00 10.21 -15.47
C LYS A 53 8.43 8.88 -14.99
N PRO A 54 8.58 8.51 -13.71
CA PRO A 54 7.92 7.30 -13.20
C PRO A 54 6.40 7.45 -13.36
N TYR A 55 5.74 6.36 -13.74
CA TYR A 55 4.28 6.30 -13.80
C TYR A 55 3.78 5.21 -12.83
N PRO A 56 2.82 5.52 -11.94
CA PRO A 56 2.31 6.87 -11.65
C PRO A 56 3.42 7.79 -11.09
N PRO A 57 3.17 9.10 -10.91
CA PRO A 57 4.09 9.98 -10.19
C PRO A 57 4.39 9.47 -8.76
N PRO A 58 5.54 9.83 -8.16
CA PRO A 58 5.96 9.32 -6.87
C PRO A 58 5.26 10.03 -5.70
N ASP A 59 4.98 9.30 -4.62
CA ASP A 59 4.50 9.86 -3.35
C ASP A 59 5.69 10.38 -2.53
N ARG A 60 6.17 11.58 -2.89
CA ARG A 60 7.42 12.15 -2.34
C ARG A 60 7.43 12.22 -0.82
N ASN A 61 6.33 12.63 -0.20
CA ASN A 61 6.17 12.74 1.25
C ASN A 61 6.25 11.37 1.95
N MET A 62 5.59 10.35 1.40
CA MET A 62 5.61 8.98 1.90
C MET A 62 7.01 8.39 1.75
N ARG A 63 7.65 8.55 0.58
CA ARG A 63 9.02 8.13 0.35
C ARG A 63 9.97 8.76 1.36
N GLN A 64 9.86 10.07 1.57
CA GLN A 64 10.69 10.80 2.52
C GLN A 64 10.54 10.24 3.94
N PHE A 65 9.32 9.99 4.40
CA PHE A 65 9.07 9.34 5.70
C PHE A 65 9.76 7.98 5.82
N PHE A 66 9.63 7.10 4.81
CA PHE A 66 10.27 5.79 4.85
C PHE A 66 11.80 5.87 4.79
N LEU A 67 12.37 6.85 4.08
CA LEU A 67 13.82 7.09 4.06
C LEU A 67 14.32 7.56 5.43
N GLU A 68 13.59 8.46 6.10
CA GLU A 68 13.93 8.91 7.46
C GLU A 68 13.90 7.77 8.48
N CYS A 69 13.05 6.76 8.26
CA CYS A 69 13.01 5.56 9.11
C CYS A 69 14.26 4.68 8.96
N GLN A 70 14.91 4.64 7.79
CA GLN A 70 16.04 3.73 7.53
C GLN A 70 17.25 3.99 8.45
N GLY A 71 17.43 5.23 8.92
CA GLY A 71 18.50 5.58 9.86
C GLY A 71 18.26 5.17 11.31
N LYS A 72 17.09 4.59 11.64
CA LYS A 72 16.66 4.28 13.02
C LYS A 72 16.92 2.83 13.37
N THR A 73 16.88 2.52 14.67
CA THR A 73 16.99 1.13 15.16
C THR A 73 15.81 0.27 14.67
N ASN A 74 16.01 -1.05 14.56
CA ASN A 74 14.94 -1.99 14.16
C ASN A 74 13.66 -1.83 14.98
N LEU A 75 13.80 -1.64 16.30
CA LEU A 75 12.66 -1.43 17.20
C LEU A 75 11.90 -0.15 16.87
N GLN A 76 12.62 0.96 16.67
CA GLN A 76 12.01 2.23 16.27
C GLN A 76 11.33 2.13 14.90
N GLN A 77 11.96 1.49 13.91
CA GLN A 77 11.36 1.27 12.60
C GLN A 77 10.04 0.48 12.70
N GLN A 78 10.03 -0.62 13.46
CA GLN A 78 8.82 -1.41 13.67
C GLN A 78 7.69 -0.60 14.32
N ILE A 79 8.02 0.18 15.34
CA ILE A 79 7.06 1.07 16.02
C ILE A 79 6.52 2.10 15.03
N GLU A 80 7.37 2.80 14.30
CA GLU A 80 6.96 3.87 13.38
C GLU A 80 6.14 3.33 12.20
N TYR A 81 6.51 2.17 11.65
CA TYR A 81 5.71 1.50 10.62
C TYR A 81 4.36 1.03 11.13
N ALA A 82 4.29 0.49 12.36
CA ALA A 82 3.03 0.11 12.98
C ALA A 82 2.13 1.33 13.25
N VAL A 83 2.70 2.43 13.73
CA VAL A 83 1.99 3.71 13.89
C VAL A 83 1.48 4.20 12.54
N PHE A 84 2.35 4.21 11.51
CA PHE A 84 2.00 4.60 10.15
C PHE A 84 0.82 3.81 9.60
N LEU A 85 0.88 2.48 9.65
CA LEU A 85 -0.22 1.63 9.17
C LEU A 85 -1.51 1.88 9.95
N GLY A 86 -1.42 2.05 11.27
CA GLY A 86 -2.59 2.33 12.11
C GLY A 86 -3.25 3.67 11.80
N VAL A 87 -2.45 4.71 11.56
CA VAL A 87 -2.94 6.04 11.12
C VAL A 87 -3.52 5.95 9.71
N LEU A 88 -2.83 5.27 8.78
CA LEU A 88 -3.30 5.03 7.42
C LEU A 88 -4.70 4.42 7.40
N PHE A 89 -4.88 3.28 8.08
CA PHE A 89 -6.17 2.60 8.15
C PHE A 89 -7.25 3.46 8.79
N THR A 90 -6.91 4.21 9.84
CA THR A 90 -7.86 5.10 10.52
C THR A 90 -8.30 6.25 9.60
N ARG A 91 -7.37 6.93 8.93
CA ARG A 91 -7.67 8.06 8.04
C ARG A 91 -8.44 7.60 6.81
N VAL A 92 -8.01 6.53 6.16
CA VAL A 92 -8.73 5.97 5.00
C VAL A 92 -10.13 5.55 5.39
N SER A 93 -10.32 4.87 6.53
CA SER A 93 -11.66 4.50 7.02
C SER A 93 -12.57 5.71 7.25
N LYS A 94 -12.04 6.78 7.87
CA LYS A 94 -12.79 8.02 8.09
C LYS A 94 -13.15 8.69 6.77
N LEU A 95 -12.20 8.76 5.85
CA LEU A 95 -12.40 9.40 4.55
C LEU A 95 -13.41 8.64 3.71
N VAL A 96 -13.33 7.31 3.69
CA VAL A 96 -14.29 6.46 2.98
C VAL A 96 -15.70 6.67 3.52
N LYS A 97 -15.88 6.67 4.84
CA LYS A 97 -17.19 6.93 5.46
C LYS A 97 -17.73 8.33 5.16
N ALA A 98 -16.85 9.32 5.06
CA ALA A 98 -17.25 10.72 4.83
C ALA A 98 -17.58 10.99 3.36
N GLN A 99 -16.80 10.46 2.42
CA GLN A 99 -16.93 10.75 0.99
C GLN A 99 -17.86 9.77 0.27
N PHE A 100 -17.99 8.54 0.78
CA PHE A 100 -18.73 7.47 0.14
C PHE A 100 -19.75 6.79 1.08
N PRO A 101 -20.58 7.55 1.83
CA PRO A 101 -21.45 6.99 2.87
C PRO A 101 -22.48 5.98 2.35
N GLU A 102 -22.90 6.11 1.09
CA GLU A 102 -23.98 5.30 0.48
C GLU A 102 -23.48 4.33 -0.61
N LEU A 103 -22.17 4.27 -0.85
CA LEU A 103 -21.63 3.40 -1.89
C LEU A 103 -21.59 1.95 -1.43
N THR A 104 -22.08 1.06 -2.29
CA THR A 104 -21.96 -0.38 -2.08
C THR A 104 -20.50 -0.80 -2.15
N LYS A 105 -20.16 -1.89 -1.45
CA LYS A 105 -18.80 -2.45 -1.44
C LYS A 105 -18.28 -2.81 -2.85
N GLU A 106 -19.18 -3.12 -3.78
CA GLU A 106 -18.86 -3.42 -5.18
C GLU A 106 -18.43 -2.18 -5.98
N LYS A 107 -19.03 -1.01 -5.73
CA LYS A 107 -18.71 0.24 -6.44
C LYS A 107 -17.61 1.06 -5.78
N LEU A 108 -17.37 0.80 -4.48
CA LEU A 108 -16.40 1.53 -3.68
C LEU A 108 -14.97 1.51 -4.26
N PRO A 109 -14.41 0.39 -4.77
CA PRO A 109 -13.06 0.37 -5.33
C PRO A 109 -12.85 1.38 -6.47
N CYS A 110 -13.77 1.37 -7.44
CA CYS A 110 -13.70 2.26 -8.60
C CYS A 110 -13.83 3.75 -8.17
N ALA A 111 -14.85 4.06 -7.36
CA ALA A 111 -15.05 5.43 -6.86
C ALA A 111 -13.85 5.93 -6.02
N TRP A 112 -13.24 5.05 -5.23
CA TRP A 112 -12.04 5.35 -4.47
C TRP A 112 -10.82 5.61 -5.37
N ALA A 113 -10.63 4.78 -6.41
CA ALA A 113 -9.53 4.94 -7.37
C ALA A 113 -9.64 6.27 -8.12
N ASP A 114 -10.83 6.62 -8.60
CA ASP A 114 -11.11 7.90 -9.28
C ASP A 114 -10.86 9.09 -8.34
N TYR A 115 -11.37 9.01 -7.11
CA TYR A 115 -11.16 10.04 -6.10
C TYR A 115 -9.68 10.32 -5.84
N LEU A 116 -8.84 9.29 -5.74
CA LEU A 116 -7.39 9.47 -5.55
C LEU A 116 -6.68 10.06 -6.77
N LYS A 117 -7.19 9.80 -7.99
CA LYS A 117 -6.62 10.29 -9.25
C LYS A 117 -7.07 11.69 -9.63
N GLU A 118 -8.06 12.26 -8.94
CA GLU A 118 -8.55 13.61 -9.19
C GLU A 118 -7.38 14.62 -9.24
N GLY A 119 -7.24 15.32 -10.37
CA GLY A 119 -6.14 16.27 -10.60
C GLY A 119 -4.76 15.66 -10.84
N GLN A 120 -4.63 14.35 -11.04
CA GLN A 120 -3.36 13.70 -11.35
C GLN A 120 -2.85 14.13 -12.73
N THR A 121 -1.54 14.36 -12.82
CA THR A 121 -0.84 14.66 -14.07
C THR A 121 0.27 13.65 -14.32
N VAL A 122 1.00 13.80 -15.43
CA VAL A 122 2.21 13.00 -15.72
C VAL A 122 3.36 13.24 -14.74
N THR A 123 3.32 14.30 -13.93
CA THR A 123 4.39 14.68 -12.99
C THR A 123 3.97 14.67 -11.54
N GLU A 124 2.68 14.76 -11.27
CA GLU A 124 2.15 14.97 -9.93
C GLU A 124 0.99 14.03 -9.65
N VAL A 125 0.98 13.45 -8.45
CA VAL A 125 -0.15 12.66 -7.96
C VAL A 125 -1.41 13.53 -7.82
N GLY A 126 -2.59 12.90 -7.83
CA GLY A 126 -3.85 13.59 -7.63
C GLY A 126 -3.90 14.39 -6.33
N SER A 127 -4.64 15.49 -6.33
CA SER A 127 -4.72 16.45 -5.21
C SER A 127 -5.27 15.80 -3.94
N ASN A 128 -6.28 14.94 -4.09
CA ASN A 128 -6.87 14.16 -3.00
C ASN A 128 -5.88 13.16 -2.42
N ARG A 129 -5.14 12.43 -3.27
CA ARG A 129 -4.08 11.51 -2.83
C ARG A 129 -2.97 12.23 -2.08
N ARG A 130 -2.49 13.36 -2.61
CA ARG A 130 -1.49 14.20 -1.95
C ARG A 130 -1.97 14.63 -0.56
N THR A 131 -3.16 15.22 -0.50
CA THR A 131 -3.77 15.71 0.75
C THR A 131 -3.96 14.59 1.76
N LEU A 132 -4.40 13.41 1.32
CA LEU A 132 -4.52 12.23 2.20
C LEU A 132 -3.17 11.84 2.79
N TYR A 133 -2.13 11.75 1.97
CA TYR A 133 -0.80 11.32 2.42
C TYR A 133 -0.10 12.37 3.29
N ASP A 134 -0.22 13.65 2.98
CA ASP A 134 0.30 14.73 3.84
C ASP A 134 -0.34 14.66 5.23
N ASN A 135 -1.65 14.49 5.28
CA ASN A 135 -2.39 14.36 6.54
C ASN A 135 -2.02 13.09 7.32
N ILE A 136 -1.74 11.97 6.65
CA ILE A 136 -1.26 10.74 7.31
C ILE A 136 0.12 10.97 7.93
N ILE A 137 1.06 11.55 7.17
CA ILE A 137 2.40 11.82 7.68
C ILE A 137 2.35 12.79 8.86
N GLN A 138 1.52 13.83 8.79
CA GLN A 138 1.33 14.76 9.90
C GLN A 138 0.82 14.04 11.15
N ASP A 139 -0.23 13.22 11.04
CA ASP A 139 -0.78 12.46 12.17
C ASP A 139 0.22 11.47 12.77
N VAL A 140 1.05 10.84 11.93
CA VAL A 140 2.10 9.93 12.39
C VAL A 140 3.13 10.70 13.21
N LYS A 141 3.62 11.84 12.70
CA LYS A 141 4.56 12.70 13.41
C LYS A 141 3.98 13.20 14.73
N ASP A 142 2.73 13.66 14.72
CA ASP A 142 2.04 14.12 15.93
C ASP A 142 1.85 13.00 16.96
N LYS A 143 1.55 11.78 16.50
CA LYS A 143 1.36 10.62 17.39
C LYS A 143 2.67 10.18 18.05
N ILE A 144 3.77 10.17 17.29
CA ILE A 144 5.10 9.84 17.80
C ILE A 144 5.61 10.92 18.76
N ALA A 145 5.42 12.21 18.42
CA ALA A 145 5.88 13.33 19.25
C ALA A 145 5.14 13.44 20.58
N ARG A 146 3.84 13.09 20.60
CA ARG A 146 2.98 13.24 21.80
C ARG A 146 3.33 12.27 22.92
N LYS A 147 3.69 11.03 22.59
CA LYS A 147 4.01 9.99 23.58
C LYS A 147 4.93 8.95 22.95
N PRO A 148 6.03 8.55 23.62
CA PRO A 148 6.79 7.37 23.27
C PRO A 148 5.86 6.15 23.12
N GLN A 149 5.96 5.46 22.00
CA GLN A 149 5.16 4.28 21.70
C GLN A 149 5.93 3.02 22.10
N THR A 150 5.25 2.03 22.66
CA THR A 150 5.77 0.68 22.86
C THR A 150 5.25 -0.27 21.77
N LEU A 151 5.85 -1.44 21.61
CA LEU A 151 5.35 -2.45 20.66
C LEU A 151 3.93 -2.92 21.03
N GLU A 152 3.65 -3.03 22.31
CA GLU A 152 2.35 -3.42 22.86
C GLU A 152 1.28 -2.36 22.52
N ASP A 153 1.58 -1.08 22.76
CA ASP A 153 0.68 0.06 22.47
C ASP A 153 0.32 0.09 20.97
N VAL A 154 1.32 -0.06 20.10
CA VAL A 154 1.10 0.01 18.64
C VAL A 154 0.40 -1.24 18.11
N LYS A 155 0.63 -2.41 18.70
CA LYS A 155 -0.02 -3.65 18.28
C LYS A 155 -1.53 -3.58 18.47
N GLU A 156 -1.99 -3.18 19.66
CA GLU A 156 -3.43 -3.06 19.93
C GLU A 156 -4.08 -2.00 19.02
N SER A 157 -3.43 -0.83 18.89
CA SER A 157 -3.91 0.23 18.01
C SER A 157 -3.97 -0.20 16.54
N LEU A 158 -3.00 -0.97 16.07
CA LEU A 158 -2.93 -1.46 14.70
C LEU A 158 -4.00 -2.52 14.44
N GLU A 159 -4.18 -3.48 15.34
CA GLU A 159 -5.22 -4.50 15.21
C GLU A 159 -6.62 -3.88 15.15
N LYS A 160 -6.90 -2.90 16.01
CA LYS A 160 -8.19 -2.19 16.04
C LYS A 160 -8.45 -1.42 14.74
N SER A 161 -7.46 -0.66 14.27
CA SER A 161 -7.59 0.14 13.04
C SER A 161 -7.70 -0.75 11.79
N CYS A 162 -6.93 -1.83 11.72
CA CYS A 162 -6.99 -2.81 10.64
C CYS A 162 -8.37 -3.49 10.57
N LYS A 163 -8.91 -3.98 11.70
CA LYS A 163 -10.27 -4.57 11.74
C LYS A 163 -11.33 -3.58 11.28
N GLY A 164 -11.23 -2.32 11.73
CA GLY A 164 -12.16 -1.26 11.33
C GLY A 164 -12.11 -0.98 9.82
N PHE A 165 -10.91 -0.97 9.24
CA PHE A 165 -10.71 -0.79 7.81
C PHE A 165 -11.25 -1.98 7.00
N LEU A 166 -10.88 -3.20 7.36
CA LEU A 166 -11.31 -4.42 6.66
C LEU A 166 -12.84 -4.60 6.66
N GLY A 167 -13.52 -4.26 7.76
CA GLY A 167 -14.98 -4.32 7.82
C GLY A 167 -15.69 -3.40 6.82
N LEU A 168 -15.03 -2.29 6.43
CA LEU A 168 -15.54 -1.35 5.44
C LEU A 168 -15.26 -1.81 4.01
N THR A 169 -14.07 -2.36 3.76
CA THR A 169 -13.56 -2.57 2.41
C THR A 169 -13.73 -3.99 1.86
N LEU A 170 -13.87 -5.00 2.73
CA LEU A 170 -14.08 -6.38 2.30
C LEU A 170 -15.57 -6.73 2.28
N ASP A 171 -16.04 -7.36 1.22
CA ASP A 171 -17.36 -7.99 1.18
C ASP A 171 -17.33 -9.36 1.88
N HIS A 172 -18.37 -9.68 2.66
CA HIS A 172 -18.49 -10.99 3.32
C HIS A 172 -18.83 -12.11 2.33
N ARG A 173 -19.14 -11.78 1.06
CA ARG A 173 -19.50 -12.76 0.02
C ARG A 173 -18.33 -13.43 -0.69
N THR A 174 -17.08 -12.96 -0.52
CA THR A 174 -15.92 -13.76 -0.93
C THR A 174 -15.80 -14.95 0.01
N ARG A 175 -16.57 -15.99 -0.29
CA ARG A 175 -16.33 -17.34 0.19
C ARG A 175 -14.87 -17.68 -0.08
N GLN A 176 -14.35 -18.45 0.85
CA GLN A 176 -12.96 -18.79 1.13
C GLN A 176 -12.24 -19.58 0.01
N GLU A 177 -12.78 -19.62 -1.21
CA GLU A 177 -12.35 -20.53 -2.28
C GLU A 177 -11.84 -19.81 -3.55
N ASP A 178 -12.19 -18.53 -3.80
CA ASP A 178 -11.90 -17.87 -5.09
C ASP A 178 -10.97 -16.65 -5.04
N ALA A 179 -10.50 -16.24 -3.86
CA ALA A 179 -9.53 -15.14 -3.77
C ALA A 179 -8.09 -15.69 -3.77
N CYS A 180 -7.40 -15.51 -4.89
CA CYS A 180 -5.98 -15.76 -5.14
C CYS A 180 -5.61 -17.14 -5.70
N LYS A 181 -5.87 -17.34 -7.00
CA LYS A 181 -4.95 -18.07 -7.87
C LYS A 181 -4.19 -17.05 -8.71
N ILE A 182 -2.93 -16.82 -8.38
CA ILE A 182 -2.00 -16.11 -9.27
C ILE A 182 -0.74 -16.96 -9.35
N ASP A 183 -0.56 -17.58 -10.53
CA ASP A 183 0.57 -18.43 -10.89
C ASP A 183 1.86 -17.62 -11.06
N TYR A 184 2.96 -18.24 -10.62
CA TYR A 184 4.31 -17.69 -10.66
C TYR A 184 4.87 -17.78 -12.10
N PHE A 185 4.87 -16.68 -12.85
CA PHE A 185 5.58 -16.63 -14.14
C PHE A 185 7.06 -16.27 -13.93
N ARG A 186 7.93 -17.28 -14.04
CA ARG A 186 9.39 -17.14 -14.00
C ARG A 186 9.91 -17.13 -15.44
N SER A 187 10.40 -15.99 -15.93
CA SER A 187 11.23 -15.95 -17.15
C SER A 187 12.61 -15.44 -16.77
N TRP A 188 13.60 -16.35 -16.77
CA TRP A 188 15.01 -16.01 -16.79
C TRP A 188 15.42 -15.79 -18.24
N SER A 189 16.00 -14.63 -18.57
CA SER A 189 16.92 -14.56 -19.70
C SER A 189 18.33 -14.68 -19.13
N GLN A 190 18.95 -15.85 -19.27
CA GLN A 190 20.40 -15.90 -19.22
C GLN A 190 20.90 -15.25 -20.51
N GLY A 191 21.67 -14.18 -20.34
CA GLY A 191 22.54 -13.69 -21.40
C GLY A 191 23.73 -14.64 -21.50
N GLU A 192 23.91 -15.22 -22.68
CA GLU A 192 25.21 -15.71 -23.10
C GLU A 192 25.84 -14.64 -24.01
N THR A 193 26.85 -13.99 -23.47
CA THR A 193 27.89 -13.28 -24.22
C THR A 193 29.00 -14.25 -24.55
N GLY A 194 29.44 -14.31 -25.82
CA GLY A 194 30.83 -14.64 -26.16
C GLY A 194 31.06 -15.67 -27.28
N GLY A 195 31.26 -15.17 -28.50
CA GLY A 195 32.49 -15.30 -29.30
C GLY A 195 33.05 -16.67 -29.74
N LEU A 196 33.53 -16.66 -31.00
CA LEU A 196 34.53 -17.51 -31.66
C LEU A 196 34.07 -18.83 -32.31
N CYS A 197 33.65 -18.76 -33.57
CA CYS A 197 34.35 -19.24 -34.78
C CYS A 197 33.47 -18.99 -36.01
#